data_AF-A0A8X8XE60-F1
#
_entry.id   AF-A0A8X8XE60-F1
#
_cell.length_a   1.000
_cell.length_b   1.000
_cell.length_c   1.000
_cell.angle_alpha   90.00
_cell.angle_beta   90.00
_cell.angle_gamma   90.00
#
_symmetry.space_group_name_H-M   'P 1'
#
loop_
_entity.id
_entity.type
_entity.pdbx_description
1 polymer ?
#
loop_
_entity_poly.entity_id
_entity_poly.type
_entity_poly.pdbx_seq_one_letter_code
_entity_poly.pdbx_strand_id
1 'polypeptide(L)'
;MCTPESNPRRQNVYSRKQSPSVVVEEETSFLDDSWGGREKLMKLKVYVQDLRIGNKNATVVEVAKAAGVTDNSPFSFGSVHVLDDLVTEGPGLNSRPLGRVQGLTTNADLSTFGIAMSLNFYFTAGKLAGSTLCILGRNQVMDARRELPVGGSGVFRFARGYAIQTSYSMDAAANYAVLKYTIYTTYNSRFNVDAESGPDPTVVRIAGQRDANNPIPFGALFAIDDPLTEGPELTSRAVGNARGMYLSSSQGDDVALVLYVDLGFTAGKFNGSSLSVFSRNPVAERRREMAVVGGRGLFRRAEGTVFVTTHFVNFTYAVLEYNVEVVHP
;
A
#
# COMPACT_ATOMS: atom_id res chain seq x y z
N MET A 1 -5.17 6.19 68.33
CA MET A 1 -3.77 5.84 67.95
C MET A 1 -3.81 5.07 66.64
N CYS A 2 -2.65 4.80 66.03
CA CYS A 2 -2.53 4.56 64.58
C CYS A 2 -3.02 3.19 64.07
N THR A 3 -3.32 3.17 62.77
CA THR A 3 -3.35 2.01 61.86
C THR A 3 -1.90 1.52 61.56
N PRO A 4 -1.63 0.33 60.98
CA PRO A 4 -1.98 0.00 59.59
C PRO A 4 -2.46 -1.46 59.28
N GLU A 5 -3.40 -1.52 58.32
CA GLU A 5 -3.43 -2.37 57.12
C GLU A 5 -3.13 -3.89 57.15
N SER A 6 -4.06 -4.67 56.57
CA SER A 6 -3.80 -5.39 55.30
C SER A 6 -5.12 -5.80 54.61
N ASN A 7 -5.05 -6.05 53.30
CA ASN A 7 -6.20 -6.29 52.41
C ASN A 7 -5.85 -7.40 51.41
N PRO A 8 -6.79 -8.33 51.10
CA PRO A 8 -6.94 -8.70 49.69
C PRO A 8 -8.40 -8.82 49.24
N ARG A 9 -8.72 -8.17 48.11
CA ARG A 9 -9.99 -8.35 47.39
C ARG A 9 -9.98 -9.68 46.60
N ARG A 10 -11.14 -10.35 46.52
CA ARG A 10 -11.46 -11.26 45.42
C ARG A 10 -12.78 -10.84 44.78
N GLN A 11 -12.77 -10.58 43.47
CA GLN A 11 -13.97 -10.45 42.66
C GLN A 11 -14.28 -11.82 42.04
N ASN A 12 -15.56 -12.20 41.98
CA ASN A 12 -16.02 -13.35 41.20
C ASN A 12 -16.64 -12.89 39.88
N VAL A 13 -16.43 -13.69 38.84
CA VAL A 13 -16.76 -13.35 37.45
C VAL A 13 -18.12 -13.92 37.07
N TYR A 14 -18.97 -13.11 36.43
CA TYR A 14 -20.08 -13.62 35.62
C TYR A 14 -19.80 -13.40 34.13
N SER A 15 -19.97 -14.48 33.37
CA SER A 15 -19.61 -14.55 31.95
C SER A 15 -20.53 -13.71 31.06
N ARG A 16 -19.94 -12.97 30.13
CA ARG A 16 -20.60 -12.57 28.88
C ARG A 16 -19.72 -13.07 27.73
N LYS A 17 -20.22 -14.03 26.94
CA LYS A 17 -19.49 -14.54 25.77
C LYS A 17 -19.32 -13.41 24.75
N GLN A 18 -18.11 -12.87 24.62
CA GLN A 18 -17.73 -12.10 23.44
C GLN A 18 -17.43 -13.09 22.31
N SER A 19 -18.15 -12.98 21.21
CA SER A 19 -17.78 -13.62 19.95
C SER A 19 -16.43 -13.06 19.46
N PRO A 20 -15.58 -13.85 18.78
CA PRO A 20 -14.34 -13.35 18.19
C PRO A 20 -14.64 -12.55 16.92
N SER A 21 -15.15 -11.33 17.09
CA SER A 21 -14.98 -10.29 16.07
C SER A 21 -13.51 -9.88 16.04
N VAL A 22 -12.94 -9.64 14.85
CA VAL A 22 -11.68 -8.89 14.66
C VAL A 22 -11.58 -7.79 15.72
N VAL A 23 -10.48 -7.78 16.49
CA VAL A 23 -10.22 -6.72 17.47
C VAL A 23 -9.78 -5.46 16.72
N VAL A 24 -10.75 -4.83 16.07
CA VAL A 24 -10.71 -3.45 15.56
C VAL A 24 -11.04 -2.56 16.75
N GLU A 25 -10.02 -2.27 17.56
CA GLU A 25 -10.10 -1.22 18.56
C GLU A 25 -9.97 0.12 17.79
N GLU A 26 -11.12 0.71 17.47
CA GLU A 26 -11.28 1.99 16.76
C GLU A 26 -11.42 3.12 17.81
N GLU A 27 -10.29 3.64 18.28
CA GLU A 27 -10.27 4.75 19.25
C GLU A 27 -10.38 6.09 18.52
N THR A 28 -11.29 6.96 18.98
CA THR A 28 -11.68 8.20 18.31
C THR A 28 -11.22 9.45 19.06
N SER A 29 -9.93 9.53 19.38
CA SER A 29 -9.33 10.72 19.97
C SER A 29 -7.83 10.86 19.72
N PHE A 30 -7.46 11.65 18.73
CA PHE A 30 -6.37 12.64 18.86
C PHE A 30 -6.82 13.96 18.20
N LEU A 31 -6.05 15.02 18.43
CA LEU A 31 -6.44 16.43 18.25
C LEU A 31 -7.24 16.75 16.98
N ASP A 32 -8.26 17.60 17.13
CA ASP A 32 -9.07 18.12 16.03
C ASP A 32 -8.18 18.81 14.99
N ASP A 33 -8.09 18.21 13.80
CA ASP A 33 -7.17 18.65 12.78
C ASP A 33 -7.79 19.78 11.96
N SER A 34 -6.97 20.77 11.58
CA SER A 34 -7.47 22.04 11.05
C SER A 34 -8.23 21.97 9.72
N TRP A 35 -8.38 20.78 9.11
CA TRP A 35 -9.14 20.57 7.88
C TRP A 35 -10.35 19.64 8.10
N GLY A 36 -10.70 19.34 9.36
CA GLY A 36 -12.04 18.85 9.73
C GLY A 36 -12.35 17.40 9.32
N GLY A 37 -11.36 16.52 9.36
CA GLY A 37 -11.57 15.07 9.32
C GLY A 37 -11.14 14.44 10.65
N ARG A 38 -12.01 13.67 11.31
CA ARG A 38 -11.59 12.90 12.49
C ARG A 38 -10.62 11.80 12.05
N GLU A 39 -9.34 12.02 12.27
CA GLU A 39 -8.31 10.98 12.16
C GLU A 39 -8.63 9.86 13.14
N LYS A 40 -8.80 8.64 12.63
CA LYS A 40 -9.19 7.46 13.40
C LYS A 40 -7.98 6.58 13.63
N LEU A 41 -7.71 6.22 14.88
CA LEU A 41 -6.73 5.18 15.19
C LEU A 41 -7.39 3.81 14.98
N MET A 42 -6.95 3.07 13.97
CA MET A 42 -7.23 1.64 13.88
C MET A 42 -6.06 0.85 14.44
N LYS A 43 -6.37 0.06 15.47
CA LYS A 43 -5.55 -1.07 15.90
C LYS A 43 -6.14 -2.33 15.29
N LEU A 44 -5.35 -3.02 14.46
CA LEU A 44 -5.73 -4.26 13.78
C LEU A 44 -4.75 -5.39 14.17
N LYS A 45 -5.27 -6.58 14.48
CA LYS A 45 -4.45 -7.78 14.72
C LYS A 45 -4.84 -8.88 13.74
N VAL A 46 -3.85 -9.40 13.01
CA VAL A 46 -4.01 -10.47 12.03
C VAL A 46 -2.84 -11.45 12.07
N TYR A 47 -3.06 -12.62 11.48
CA TYR A 47 -2.06 -13.68 11.34
C TYR A 47 -1.83 -13.96 9.85
N VAL A 48 -0.57 -13.95 9.43
CA VAL A 48 -0.14 -14.34 8.08
C VAL A 48 0.35 -15.78 8.12
N GLN A 49 -0.10 -16.56 7.14
CA GLN A 49 0.18 -17.98 6.98
C GLN A 49 1.25 -18.16 5.90
N ASP A 50 2.50 -18.18 6.33
CA ASP A 50 3.72 -18.18 5.51
C ASP A 50 4.12 -19.63 5.19
N LEU A 51 3.70 -20.14 4.03
CA LEU A 51 4.05 -21.47 3.52
C LEU A 51 5.31 -21.31 2.66
N ARG A 52 6.46 -21.42 3.33
CA ARG A 52 7.79 -21.10 2.78
C ARG A 52 8.22 -22.08 1.68
N ILE A 53 9.31 -21.72 0.99
CA ILE A 53 10.00 -22.59 0.04
C ILE A 53 10.23 -23.98 0.66
N GLY A 54 9.94 -25.02 -0.11
CA GLY A 54 10.01 -26.41 0.36
C GLY A 54 8.75 -26.89 1.10
N ASN A 55 7.71 -26.07 1.25
CA ASN A 55 6.36 -26.56 1.53
C ASN A 55 5.72 -27.08 0.24
N LYS A 56 4.94 -28.17 0.32
CA LYS A 56 4.23 -28.75 -0.84
C LYS A 56 3.16 -27.83 -1.46
N ASN A 57 2.67 -26.88 -0.68
CA ASN A 57 1.67 -25.87 -1.04
C ASN A 57 2.28 -24.45 -0.86
N ALA A 58 3.56 -24.27 -1.21
CA ALA A 58 4.29 -23.03 -0.94
C ALA A 58 3.58 -21.79 -1.51
N THR A 59 3.47 -20.74 -0.68
CA THR A 59 3.01 -19.39 -1.03
C THR A 59 4.16 -18.42 -1.26
N VAL A 60 5.39 -18.82 -0.90
CA VAL A 60 6.64 -18.08 -1.13
C VAL A 60 7.53 -18.81 -2.14
N VAL A 61 8.06 -18.09 -3.13
CA VAL A 61 8.93 -18.63 -4.19
C VAL A 61 10.15 -17.72 -4.39
N GLU A 62 11.35 -18.29 -4.44
CA GLU A 62 12.58 -17.58 -4.83
C GLU A 62 12.52 -17.30 -6.34
N VAL A 63 12.60 -16.02 -6.72
CA VAL A 63 12.48 -15.56 -8.13
C VAL A 63 13.79 -15.00 -8.68
N ALA A 64 14.74 -14.63 -7.82
CA ALA A 64 16.10 -14.30 -8.24
C ALA A 64 17.11 -14.58 -7.11
N LYS A 65 18.33 -14.95 -7.51
CA LYS A 65 19.50 -15.09 -6.63
C LYS A 65 20.78 -14.85 -7.42
N ALA A 66 21.78 -14.26 -6.76
CA ALA A 66 23.13 -14.12 -7.31
C ALA A 66 23.96 -15.37 -7.00
N ALA A 67 24.19 -16.24 -7.99
CA ALA A 67 24.96 -17.46 -7.82
C ALA A 67 26.39 -17.16 -7.30
N GLY A 68 26.88 -17.95 -6.35
CA GLY A 68 28.21 -17.76 -5.73
C GLY A 68 28.33 -16.59 -4.74
N VAL A 69 27.33 -15.70 -4.67
CA VAL A 69 27.18 -14.68 -3.61
C VAL A 69 26.14 -15.13 -2.59
N THR A 70 24.95 -15.46 -3.08
CA THR A 70 23.80 -15.90 -2.27
C THR A 70 24.11 -17.22 -1.55
N ASP A 71 24.70 -18.16 -2.28
CA ASP A 71 24.99 -19.53 -1.80
C ASP A 71 26.10 -19.55 -0.73
N ASN A 72 26.98 -18.55 -0.74
CA ASN A 72 28.08 -18.40 0.22
C ASN A 72 27.74 -17.41 1.35
N SER A 73 26.55 -16.80 1.33
CA SER A 73 26.12 -15.84 2.36
C SER A 73 25.41 -16.57 3.52
N PRO A 74 25.80 -16.33 4.78
CA PRO A 74 25.16 -16.97 5.94
C PRO A 74 23.69 -16.57 6.14
N PHE A 75 23.24 -15.51 5.46
CA PHE A 75 21.85 -15.04 5.45
C PHE A 75 21.26 -14.98 4.04
N SER A 76 21.86 -15.67 3.07
CA SER A 76 21.43 -15.72 1.66
C SER A 76 21.22 -14.33 1.03
N PHE A 77 22.14 -13.40 1.29
CA PHE A 77 22.11 -12.04 0.74
C PHE A 77 21.95 -12.03 -0.78
N GLY A 78 21.03 -11.20 -1.28
CA GLY A 78 20.70 -11.11 -2.70
C GLY A 78 19.65 -12.10 -3.19
N SER A 79 19.16 -13.00 -2.33
CA SER A 79 17.95 -13.80 -2.63
C SER A 79 16.71 -12.91 -2.60
N VAL A 80 15.90 -13.00 -3.66
CA VAL A 80 14.64 -12.25 -3.86
C VAL A 80 13.49 -13.23 -3.99
N HIS A 81 12.44 -13.00 -3.20
CA HIS A 81 11.25 -13.83 -3.15
C HIS A 81 10.02 -13.06 -3.60
N VAL A 82 9.09 -13.74 -4.26
CA VAL A 82 7.69 -13.31 -4.36
C VAL A 82 6.85 -14.12 -3.37
N LEU A 83 5.85 -13.47 -2.74
CA LEU A 83 4.90 -14.15 -1.87
C LEU A 83 3.45 -13.72 -2.11
N ASP A 84 2.53 -14.65 -1.83
CA ASP A 84 1.08 -14.47 -1.78
C ASP A 84 0.52 -15.32 -0.62
N ASP A 85 0.69 -14.83 0.61
CA ASP A 85 0.35 -15.56 1.84
C ASP A 85 -1.11 -15.30 2.27
N LEU A 86 -1.71 -16.22 3.03
CA LEU A 86 -3.08 -16.05 3.52
C LEU A 86 -3.10 -15.21 4.81
N VAL A 87 -3.98 -14.19 4.86
CA VAL A 87 -4.23 -13.38 6.07
C VAL A 87 -5.49 -13.92 6.77
N THR A 88 -5.38 -14.18 8.07
CA THR A 88 -6.41 -14.84 8.88
C THR A 88 -6.66 -14.11 10.21
N GLU A 89 -7.87 -14.27 10.73
CA GLU A 89 -8.34 -13.63 11.99
C GLU A 89 -7.71 -14.23 13.27
N GLY A 90 -7.41 -15.53 13.25
CA GLY A 90 -6.67 -16.27 14.27
C GLY A 90 -5.51 -17.07 13.68
N PRO A 91 -4.65 -17.68 14.51
CA PRO A 91 -3.37 -18.27 14.06
C PRO A 91 -3.48 -19.55 13.23
N GLY A 92 -4.61 -20.27 13.28
CA GLY A 92 -4.79 -21.53 12.54
C GLY A 92 -5.09 -21.30 11.06
N LEU A 93 -4.54 -22.14 10.18
CA LEU A 93 -4.76 -22.09 8.72
C LEU A 93 -6.25 -22.21 8.31
N ASN A 94 -7.08 -22.84 9.15
CA ASN A 94 -8.53 -22.97 8.99
C ASN A 94 -9.34 -21.84 9.66
N SER A 95 -8.68 -20.81 10.21
CA SER A 95 -9.35 -19.61 10.72
C SER A 95 -10.04 -18.85 9.59
N ARG A 96 -11.02 -18.01 9.92
CA ARG A 96 -11.69 -17.13 8.96
C ARG A 96 -10.63 -16.32 8.17
N PRO A 97 -10.64 -16.37 6.83
CA PRO A 97 -9.75 -15.57 6.00
C PRO A 97 -10.21 -14.11 6.02
N LEU A 98 -9.23 -13.21 5.98
CA LEU A 98 -9.42 -11.76 5.96
C LEU A 98 -8.89 -11.12 4.66
N GLY A 99 -7.95 -11.77 3.99
CA GLY A 99 -7.26 -11.22 2.82
C GLY A 99 -6.04 -12.05 2.41
N ARG A 100 -5.18 -11.42 1.60
CA ARG A 100 -3.85 -11.91 1.22
C ARG A 100 -2.81 -10.87 1.63
N VAL A 101 -1.56 -11.29 1.82
CA VAL A 101 -0.41 -10.36 1.77
C VAL A 101 0.45 -10.76 0.59
N GLN A 102 0.72 -9.79 -0.28
CA GLN A 102 1.29 -9.98 -1.61
C GLN A 102 2.46 -9.03 -1.84
N GLY A 103 3.54 -9.51 -2.45
CA GLY A 103 4.65 -8.64 -2.85
C GLY A 103 5.99 -9.34 -2.86
N LEU A 104 7.05 -8.58 -2.54
CA LEU A 104 8.43 -9.01 -2.63
C LEU A 104 9.15 -8.91 -1.28
N THR A 105 10.05 -9.87 -1.03
CA THR A 105 10.99 -9.85 0.11
C THR A 105 12.39 -10.24 -0.33
N THR A 106 13.36 -9.37 -0.06
CA THR A 106 14.77 -9.56 -0.45
C THR A 106 15.66 -9.65 0.78
N ASN A 107 16.54 -10.65 0.84
CA ASN A 107 17.54 -10.75 1.89
C ASN A 107 18.61 -9.69 1.62
N ALA A 108 18.59 -8.60 2.39
CA ALA A 108 19.20 -7.31 2.04
C ALA A 108 20.25 -6.85 3.07
N ASP A 109 20.79 -7.78 3.87
CA ASP A 109 21.86 -7.52 4.83
C ASP A 109 22.96 -8.59 4.74
N LEU A 110 24.22 -8.16 4.87
CA LEU A 110 25.41 -9.01 4.77
C LEU A 110 25.85 -9.60 6.13
N SER A 111 25.31 -9.07 7.24
CA SER A 111 25.80 -9.27 8.61
C SER A 111 24.77 -9.86 9.57
N THR A 112 23.49 -9.80 9.20
CA THR A 112 22.33 -10.22 10.00
C THR A 112 21.26 -10.79 9.07
N PHE A 113 20.25 -11.48 9.62
CA PHE A 113 19.06 -11.89 8.86
C PHE A 113 18.10 -10.69 8.67
N GLY A 114 18.54 -9.70 7.88
CA GLY A 114 17.77 -8.51 7.53
C GLY A 114 17.09 -8.65 6.16
N ILE A 115 15.76 -8.60 6.14
CA ILE A 115 14.95 -8.69 4.92
C ILE A 115 14.40 -7.29 4.58
N ALA A 116 14.61 -6.80 3.36
CA ALA A 116 13.86 -5.67 2.82
C ALA A 116 12.51 -6.17 2.27
N MET A 117 11.41 -5.57 2.70
CA MET A 117 10.05 -6.00 2.36
C MET A 117 9.29 -4.90 1.62
N SER A 118 8.57 -5.27 0.56
CA SER A 118 7.59 -4.45 -0.15
C SER A 118 6.32 -5.27 -0.33
N LEU A 119 5.37 -5.08 0.59
CA LEU A 119 4.22 -5.96 0.79
C LEU A 119 2.90 -5.17 0.82
N ASN A 120 1.84 -5.75 0.23
CA ASN A 120 0.49 -5.24 0.26
C ASN A 120 -0.45 -6.27 0.92
N PHE A 121 -0.99 -5.94 2.08
CA PHE A 121 -2.11 -6.65 2.72
C PHE A 121 -3.40 -6.24 2.00
N TYR A 122 -3.87 -7.05 1.06
CA TYR A 122 -5.14 -6.84 0.37
C TYR A 122 -6.27 -7.57 1.12
N PHE A 123 -7.19 -6.82 1.71
CA PHE A 123 -8.28 -7.37 2.49
C PHE A 123 -9.47 -7.72 1.59
N THR A 124 -10.06 -8.89 1.81
CA THR A 124 -11.18 -9.43 1.01
C THR A 124 -12.45 -9.68 1.82
N ALA A 125 -12.42 -9.50 3.15
CA ALA A 125 -13.57 -9.80 4.02
C ALA A 125 -13.87 -8.71 5.07
N GLY A 126 -15.16 -8.55 5.37
CA GLY A 126 -15.65 -7.60 6.38
C GLY A 126 -15.51 -6.14 5.97
N LYS A 127 -15.48 -5.23 6.95
CA LYS A 127 -15.42 -3.76 6.73
C LYS A 127 -14.19 -3.26 5.98
N LEU A 128 -13.17 -4.10 5.77
CA LEU A 128 -11.91 -3.76 5.11
C LEU A 128 -11.83 -4.27 3.67
N ALA A 129 -12.83 -5.04 3.20
CA ALA A 129 -12.80 -5.64 1.86
C ALA A 129 -12.54 -4.60 0.76
N GLY A 130 -11.63 -4.93 -0.16
CA GLY A 130 -11.19 -4.04 -1.24
C GLY A 130 -10.10 -3.02 -0.84
N SER A 131 -9.77 -2.89 0.45
CA SER A 131 -8.74 -1.95 0.94
C SER A 131 -7.37 -2.62 1.03
N THR A 132 -6.29 -1.84 0.93
CA THR A 132 -4.92 -2.31 1.19
C THR A 132 -4.25 -1.62 2.36
N LEU A 133 -3.36 -2.34 3.06
CA LEU A 133 -2.27 -1.74 3.83
C LEU A 133 -0.95 -2.13 3.19
N CYS A 134 -0.10 -1.16 2.87
CA CYS A 134 1.24 -1.43 2.37
C CYS A 134 2.29 -1.34 3.49
N ILE A 135 3.30 -2.20 3.42
CA ILE A 135 4.49 -2.18 4.25
C ILE A 135 5.70 -2.10 3.32
N LEU A 136 6.51 -1.05 3.49
CA LEU A 136 7.78 -0.86 2.80
C LEU A 136 8.87 -0.62 3.85
N GLY A 137 9.62 -1.65 4.24
CA GLY A 137 10.52 -1.54 5.37
C GLY A 137 11.49 -2.72 5.56
N ARG A 138 12.47 -2.51 6.46
CA ARG A 138 13.45 -3.52 6.85
C ARG A 138 12.93 -4.36 8.02
N ASN A 139 12.98 -5.67 7.87
CA ASN A 139 12.54 -6.66 8.83
C ASN A 139 13.74 -7.45 9.35
N GLN A 140 14.12 -7.24 10.61
CA GLN A 140 15.25 -7.95 11.22
C GLN A 140 14.75 -9.25 11.86
N VAL A 141 14.84 -10.36 11.14
CA VAL A 141 14.07 -11.59 11.43
C VAL A 141 14.29 -12.12 12.84
N MET A 142 15.49 -11.94 13.40
CA MET A 142 15.88 -12.39 14.74
C MET A 142 15.29 -11.56 15.89
N ASP A 143 14.79 -10.34 15.64
CA ASP A 143 14.24 -9.49 16.69
C ASP A 143 12.85 -10.00 17.12
N ALA A 144 12.63 -10.08 18.44
CA ALA A 144 11.37 -10.58 19.02
C ALA A 144 10.15 -9.69 18.71
N ARG A 145 10.38 -8.44 18.32
CA ARG A 145 9.40 -7.47 17.82
C ARG A 145 10.05 -6.65 16.72
N ARG A 146 9.43 -6.63 15.54
CA ARG A 146 9.96 -5.94 14.36
C ARG A 146 8.97 -4.87 13.95
N GLU A 147 9.39 -3.61 13.99
CA GLU A 147 8.56 -2.45 13.64
C GLU A 147 8.73 -2.13 12.15
N LEU A 148 7.60 -1.91 11.48
CA LEU A 148 7.52 -1.78 10.03
C LEU A 148 6.58 -0.61 9.68
N PRO A 149 6.98 0.40 8.89
CA PRO A 149 6.13 1.52 8.57
C PRO A 149 4.98 1.10 7.64
N VAL A 150 3.83 1.78 7.76
CA VAL A 150 2.57 1.41 7.12
C VAL A 150 1.96 2.57 6.34
N GLY A 151 1.54 2.30 5.11
CA GLY A 151 0.63 3.11 4.30
C GLY A 151 -0.60 2.31 3.87
N GLY A 152 -1.44 2.82 2.96
CA GLY A 152 -2.64 2.09 2.52
C GLY A 152 -3.58 2.82 1.57
N SER A 153 -4.63 2.10 1.14
CA SER A 153 -5.68 2.56 0.20
C SER A 153 -7.07 2.09 0.62
N GLY A 154 -8.12 2.53 -0.08
CA GLY A 154 -9.51 2.24 0.29
C GLY A 154 -9.83 2.89 1.64
N VAL A 155 -10.35 2.10 2.58
CA VAL A 155 -10.55 2.51 3.99
C VAL A 155 -9.25 3.05 4.61
N PHE A 156 -8.10 2.57 4.17
CA PHE A 156 -6.79 2.96 4.69
C PHE A 156 -6.11 4.09 3.90
N ARG A 157 -6.82 4.90 3.12
CA ARG A 157 -6.21 6.09 2.51
C ARG A 157 -5.72 7.05 3.61
N PHE A 158 -4.54 7.62 3.39
CA PHE A 158 -3.78 8.39 4.39
C PHE A 158 -3.41 7.61 5.65
N ALA A 159 -3.44 6.27 5.59
CA ALA A 159 -2.81 5.42 6.58
C ALA A 159 -1.37 5.89 6.83
N ARG A 160 -1.09 6.16 8.10
CA ARG A 160 0.25 6.40 8.63
C ARG A 160 0.38 5.70 9.97
N GLY A 161 1.52 5.11 10.23
CA GLY A 161 1.77 4.37 11.45
C GLY A 161 2.70 3.19 11.21
N TYR A 162 2.54 2.15 12.02
CA TYR A 162 3.48 1.04 12.08
C TYR A 162 2.80 -0.30 12.40
N ALA A 163 3.39 -1.37 11.91
CA ALA A 163 3.07 -2.74 12.28
C ALA A 163 4.17 -3.32 13.16
N ILE A 164 3.79 -3.91 14.29
CA ILE A 164 4.66 -4.78 15.09
C ILE A 164 4.45 -6.22 14.62
N GLN A 165 5.42 -6.77 13.91
CA GLN A 165 5.45 -8.16 13.50
C GLN A 165 6.22 -9.01 14.52
N THR A 166 5.59 -10.11 14.95
CA THR A 166 6.22 -11.14 15.80
C THR A 166 5.98 -12.51 15.19
N SER A 167 6.99 -13.38 15.16
CA SER A 167 6.77 -14.79 14.79
C SER A 167 5.93 -15.46 15.90
N TYR A 168 4.77 -16.03 15.54
CA TYR A 168 3.84 -16.65 16.48
C TYR A 168 4.17 -18.13 16.67
N SER A 169 4.45 -18.83 15.58
CA SER A 169 4.96 -20.21 15.57
C SER A 169 5.78 -20.44 14.29
N MET A 170 6.75 -21.34 14.35
CA MET A 170 7.52 -21.77 13.19
C MET A 170 7.66 -23.29 13.24
N ASP A 171 7.20 -23.96 12.20
CA ASP A 171 7.46 -25.37 11.93
C ASP A 171 8.54 -25.47 10.85
N ALA A 172 9.69 -26.02 11.23
CA ALA A 172 10.82 -26.24 10.34
C ALA A 172 10.65 -27.51 9.48
N ALA A 173 9.93 -28.52 9.96
CA ALA A 173 9.71 -29.77 9.22
C ALA A 173 8.63 -29.58 8.14
N ALA A 174 7.61 -28.77 8.41
CA ALA A 174 6.57 -28.41 7.46
C ALA A 174 6.92 -27.19 6.58
N ASN A 175 8.09 -26.55 6.75
CA ASN A 175 8.45 -25.28 6.09
C ASN A 175 7.33 -24.21 6.21
N TYR A 176 6.75 -24.06 7.40
CA TYR A 176 5.55 -23.25 7.64
C TYR A 176 5.75 -22.33 8.83
N ALA A 177 5.42 -21.04 8.69
CA ALA A 177 5.43 -20.08 9.78
C ALA A 177 4.08 -19.37 9.92
N VAL A 178 3.76 -18.95 11.14
CA VAL A 178 2.63 -18.09 11.43
C VAL A 178 3.18 -16.78 11.95
N LEU A 179 2.92 -15.68 11.25
CA LEU A 179 3.45 -14.36 11.57
C LEU A 179 2.30 -13.49 12.09
N LYS A 180 2.35 -13.11 13.37
CA LYS A 180 1.34 -12.21 13.97
C LYS A 180 1.75 -10.77 13.73
N TYR A 181 0.91 -10.03 13.02
CA TYR A 181 1.02 -8.58 12.86
C TYR A 181 0.03 -7.89 13.81
N THR A 182 0.50 -6.89 14.55
CA THR A 182 -0.36 -5.92 15.26
C THR A 182 -0.08 -4.55 14.68
N ILE A 183 -1.01 -4.06 13.87
CA ILE A 183 -0.90 -2.84 13.08
C ILE A 183 -1.59 -1.70 13.82
N TYR A 184 -0.88 -0.60 14.00
CA TYR A 184 -1.40 0.67 14.48
C TYR A 184 -1.32 1.64 13.30
N THR A 185 -2.46 1.98 12.73
CA THR A 185 -2.54 2.92 11.62
C THR A 185 -3.58 3.97 11.94
N THR A 186 -3.22 5.25 11.80
CA THR A 186 -4.20 6.31 11.76
C THR A 186 -4.62 6.54 10.32
N TYR A 187 -5.93 6.54 10.07
CA TYR A 187 -6.52 6.72 8.75
C TYR A 187 -7.58 7.81 8.81
N ASN A 188 -7.81 8.50 7.68
CA ASN A 188 -8.81 9.55 7.62
C ASN A 188 -10.01 9.09 6.78
N SER A 189 -11.12 8.78 7.45
CA SER A 189 -12.32 8.21 6.83
C SER A 189 -13.08 9.16 5.89
N ARG A 190 -12.56 10.37 5.64
CA ARG A 190 -13.11 11.35 4.69
C ARG A 190 -12.61 11.15 3.24
N PHE A 191 -11.38 10.66 3.06
CA PHE A 191 -10.68 10.69 1.77
C PHE A 191 -10.67 9.33 1.07
N ASN A 192 -11.42 9.17 -0.04
CA ASN A 192 -11.64 7.84 -0.63
C ASN A 192 -11.62 7.75 -2.19
N VAL A 193 -10.68 8.44 -2.91
CA VAL A 193 -10.73 8.72 -4.39
C VAL A 193 -9.42 8.52 -5.27
N ASP A 194 -9.17 9.21 -6.44
CA ASP A 194 -8.82 8.70 -7.82
C ASP A 194 -7.95 9.56 -8.94
N ALA A 195 -6.66 9.30 -9.46
CA ALA A 195 -5.93 9.73 -10.78
C ALA A 195 -4.38 9.36 -11.02
N GLU A 196 -3.75 9.52 -12.25
CA GLU A 196 -2.26 9.46 -12.66
C GLU A 196 -1.93 9.77 -14.17
N SER A 197 -0.70 10.25 -14.50
CA SER A 197 0.04 10.22 -15.80
C SER A 197 1.56 10.43 -15.54
N GLY A 198 2.57 10.28 -16.45
CA GLY A 198 2.64 10.17 -17.93
C GLY A 198 4.11 10.11 -18.50
N PRO A 199 4.31 10.25 -19.84
CA PRO A 199 5.50 9.84 -20.65
C PRO A 199 6.61 10.91 -20.85
N ASP A 200 7.82 10.67 -21.38
CA ASP A 200 8.40 9.61 -22.27
C ASP A 200 8.75 8.27 -21.55
N PRO A 201 10.00 7.73 -21.39
CA PRO A 201 10.22 6.53 -20.55
C PRO A 201 10.15 6.82 -19.04
N THR A 202 9.65 7.99 -18.66
CA THR A 202 8.87 8.22 -17.44
C THR A 202 7.56 7.42 -17.46
N VAL A 203 7.29 6.53 -18.43
CA VAL A 203 6.38 5.38 -18.34
C VAL A 203 7.17 4.09 -18.57
N VAL A 204 7.49 3.35 -17.51
CA VAL A 204 8.17 2.04 -17.58
C VAL A 204 7.17 0.91 -17.36
N ARG A 205 7.04 -0.03 -18.31
CA ARG A 205 6.25 -1.25 -18.07
C ARG A 205 6.92 -2.15 -17.02
N ILE A 206 6.24 -2.36 -15.89
CA ILE A 206 6.61 -3.30 -14.83
C ILE A 206 6.26 -4.74 -15.23
N ALA A 207 5.04 -4.98 -15.74
CA ALA A 207 4.52 -6.34 -15.95
C ALA A 207 3.50 -6.43 -17.11
N GLY A 208 3.02 -7.65 -17.38
CA GLY A 208 2.02 -7.98 -18.41
C GLY A 208 2.58 -8.25 -19.80
N GLN A 209 1.84 -8.99 -20.62
CA GLN A 209 2.32 -9.51 -21.90
C GLN A 209 2.62 -8.42 -22.93
N ARG A 210 3.69 -8.60 -23.72
CA ARG A 210 4.03 -7.73 -24.84
C ARG A 210 3.24 -8.16 -26.08
N ASP A 211 2.43 -7.26 -26.60
CA ASP A 211 1.79 -7.36 -27.91
C ASP A 211 2.38 -6.25 -28.80
N ALA A 212 2.64 -6.55 -30.07
CA ALA A 212 3.16 -5.58 -31.04
C ALA A 212 2.05 -4.67 -31.60
N ASN A 213 0.79 -5.09 -31.53
CA ASN A 213 -0.38 -4.38 -32.04
C ASN A 213 -1.17 -3.67 -30.92
N ASN A 214 -0.98 -4.05 -29.66
CA ASN A 214 -1.57 -3.41 -28.49
C ASN A 214 -0.49 -2.98 -27.49
N PRO A 215 -0.21 -1.67 -27.33
CA PRO A 215 0.81 -1.18 -26.40
C PRO A 215 0.40 -1.27 -24.92
N ILE A 216 -0.88 -1.48 -24.61
CA ILE A 216 -1.48 -1.48 -23.25
C ILE A 216 -2.50 -2.62 -23.05
N PRO A 217 -2.14 -3.90 -23.32
CA PRO A 217 -3.07 -5.03 -23.20
C PRO A 217 -3.44 -5.29 -21.74
N PHE A 218 -4.55 -5.99 -21.51
CA PHE A 218 -5.03 -6.32 -20.16
C PHE A 218 -3.93 -6.91 -19.27
N GLY A 219 -3.84 -6.44 -18.02
CA GLY A 219 -2.84 -6.87 -17.07
C GLY A 219 -1.45 -6.24 -17.29
N ALA A 220 -1.28 -5.34 -18.26
CA ALA A 220 -0.07 -4.54 -18.40
C ALA A 220 0.01 -3.47 -17.30
N LEU A 221 1.04 -3.57 -16.45
CA LEU A 221 1.33 -2.66 -15.33
C LEU A 221 2.53 -1.78 -15.70
N PHE A 222 2.47 -0.49 -15.40
CA PHE A 222 3.49 0.52 -15.70
C PHE A 222 3.76 1.37 -14.46
N ALA A 223 5.00 1.84 -14.24
CA ALA A 223 5.39 2.80 -13.20
C ALA A 223 5.93 4.08 -13.84
N ILE A 224 5.52 5.24 -13.33
CA ILE A 224 5.59 6.49 -14.11
C ILE A 224 6.05 7.74 -13.31
N ASP A 225 6.55 8.78 -14.00
CA ASP A 225 7.23 9.99 -13.44
C ASP A 225 7.14 11.23 -14.40
N ASP A 226 5.94 11.60 -14.84
CA ASP A 226 5.66 12.68 -15.83
C ASP A 226 6.31 14.02 -15.48
N PRO A 227 6.79 14.84 -16.42
CA PRO A 227 6.91 16.28 -16.19
C PRO A 227 5.53 16.95 -16.16
N LEU A 228 5.25 17.80 -15.16
CA LEU A 228 4.10 18.71 -15.18
C LEU A 228 4.55 20.10 -15.67
N THR A 229 3.94 20.63 -16.73
CA THR A 229 4.33 21.88 -17.40
C THR A 229 3.25 22.97 -17.34
N GLU A 230 3.64 24.23 -17.58
CA GLU A 230 2.73 25.39 -17.66
C GLU A 230 1.88 25.43 -18.96
N GLY A 231 2.16 24.56 -19.93
CA GLY A 231 1.49 24.51 -21.24
C GLY A 231 1.80 23.20 -21.99
N PRO A 232 1.06 22.89 -23.07
CA PRO A 232 1.09 21.60 -23.76
C PRO A 232 2.34 21.36 -24.63
N GLU A 233 3.18 22.38 -24.85
CA GLU A 233 4.42 22.24 -25.60
C GLU A 233 5.48 21.47 -24.78
N LEU A 234 6.19 20.53 -25.40
CA LEU A 234 7.27 19.77 -24.74
C LEU A 234 8.45 20.67 -24.27
N THR A 235 8.54 21.90 -24.79
CA THR A 235 9.51 22.92 -24.35
C THR A 235 8.94 23.90 -23.31
N SER A 236 7.70 23.68 -22.85
CA SER A 236 7.06 24.50 -21.82
C SER A 236 7.73 24.29 -20.46
N ARG A 237 7.58 25.28 -19.58
CA ARG A 237 8.25 25.31 -18.29
C ARG A 237 7.69 24.25 -17.35
N ALA A 238 8.56 23.36 -16.87
CA ALA A 238 8.22 22.40 -15.83
C ALA A 238 7.97 23.11 -14.47
N VAL A 239 6.90 22.70 -13.79
CA VAL A 239 6.46 23.20 -12.47
C VAL A 239 6.29 22.10 -11.43
N GLY A 240 6.39 20.84 -11.85
CA GLY A 240 6.25 19.66 -11.00
C GLY A 240 6.50 18.37 -11.76
N ASN A 241 6.13 17.24 -11.15
CA ASN A 241 6.08 15.93 -11.79
C ASN A 241 4.91 15.09 -11.27
N ALA A 242 4.58 14.00 -11.97
CA ALA A 242 3.49 13.09 -11.62
C ALA A 242 4.01 11.64 -11.51
N ARG A 243 4.11 11.13 -10.26
CA ARG A 243 4.78 9.86 -9.93
C ARG A 243 3.84 8.76 -9.46
N GLY A 244 3.87 7.57 -10.08
CA GLY A 244 2.84 6.54 -9.84
C GLY A 244 3.04 5.13 -10.42
N MET A 245 1.95 4.36 -10.47
CA MET A 245 1.83 3.14 -11.28
C MET A 245 0.39 2.84 -11.79
N TYR A 246 0.25 2.55 -13.10
CA TYR A 246 -1.04 2.20 -13.71
C TYR A 246 -1.11 0.82 -14.34
N LEU A 247 -2.30 0.23 -14.27
CA LEU A 247 -2.66 -1.10 -14.75
C LEU A 247 -3.73 -0.98 -15.85
N SER A 248 -3.50 -1.59 -17.01
CA SER A 248 -4.56 -1.80 -18.01
C SER A 248 -5.56 -2.84 -17.48
N SER A 249 -6.80 -2.40 -17.24
CA SER A 249 -7.73 -3.06 -16.32
C SER A 249 -9.02 -3.60 -16.96
N SER A 250 -9.28 -3.35 -18.24
CA SER A 250 -10.42 -3.97 -18.95
C SER A 250 -10.00 -5.20 -19.77
N GLN A 251 -10.90 -6.17 -19.83
CA GLN A 251 -10.84 -7.35 -20.70
C GLN A 251 -11.79 -7.25 -21.91
N GLY A 252 -12.58 -6.17 -22.00
CA GLY A 252 -13.53 -5.93 -23.09
C GLY A 252 -12.98 -5.02 -24.18
N ASP A 253 -13.87 -4.54 -25.04
CA ASP A 253 -13.53 -3.62 -26.15
C ASP A 253 -13.25 -2.17 -25.68
N ASP A 254 -13.44 -1.85 -24.38
CA ASP A 254 -13.12 -0.55 -23.80
C ASP A 254 -11.67 -0.47 -23.28
N VAL A 255 -10.96 0.61 -23.59
CA VAL A 255 -9.64 0.86 -23.00
C VAL A 255 -9.81 1.64 -21.70
N ALA A 256 -9.60 0.96 -20.57
CA ALA A 256 -9.61 1.56 -19.25
C ALA A 256 -8.37 1.16 -18.43
N LEU A 257 -7.83 2.14 -17.69
CA LEU A 257 -6.71 1.96 -16.76
C LEU A 257 -7.18 2.09 -15.30
N VAL A 258 -6.41 1.55 -14.36
CA VAL A 258 -6.46 1.89 -12.92
C VAL A 258 -5.07 2.38 -12.45
N LEU A 259 -5.00 3.42 -11.62
CA LEU A 259 -4.07 4.54 -11.89
C LEU A 259 -3.73 5.39 -10.62
N TYR A 260 -2.56 5.26 -9.97
CA TYR A 260 -2.16 5.90 -8.68
C TYR A 260 -0.97 6.90 -8.72
N VAL A 261 -1.21 8.21 -8.52
CA VAL A 261 -0.17 9.27 -8.56
C VAL A 261 -0.02 10.15 -7.33
N ASP A 262 1.17 10.76 -7.26
CA ASP A 262 1.44 12.02 -6.59
C ASP A 262 1.84 13.09 -7.63
N LEU A 263 0.99 14.11 -7.81
CA LEU A 263 1.26 15.34 -8.58
C LEU A 263 2.11 16.27 -7.69
N GLY A 264 3.43 16.14 -7.72
CA GLY A 264 4.38 16.88 -6.90
C GLY A 264 4.83 18.19 -7.53
N PHE A 265 4.57 19.32 -6.88
CA PHE A 265 4.96 20.65 -7.37
C PHE A 265 6.38 21.01 -6.89
N THR A 266 7.23 21.46 -7.83
CA THR A 266 8.64 21.81 -7.62
C THR A 266 8.93 23.30 -7.88
N ALA A 267 7.91 24.08 -8.26
CA ALA A 267 8.02 25.52 -8.53
C ALA A 267 6.82 26.31 -7.97
N GLY A 268 6.95 27.65 -7.98
CA GLY A 268 5.88 28.58 -7.61
C GLY A 268 5.46 28.52 -6.13
N LYS A 269 4.24 29.00 -5.85
CA LYS A 269 3.66 29.06 -4.49
C LYS A 269 3.61 27.69 -3.80
N PHE A 270 3.46 26.61 -4.57
CA PHE A 270 3.20 25.27 -4.07
C PHE A 270 4.44 24.35 -4.05
N ASN A 271 5.64 24.87 -4.32
CA ASN A 271 6.88 24.10 -4.27
C ASN A 271 7.02 23.28 -2.97
N GLY A 272 7.30 21.98 -3.09
CA GLY A 272 7.37 21.03 -1.97
C GLY A 272 6.00 20.52 -1.48
N SER A 273 4.93 20.84 -2.21
CA SER A 273 3.56 20.34 -1.99
C SER A 273 3.19 19.33 -3.08
N SER A 274 2.19 18.49 -2.83
CA SER A 274 1.69 17.57 -3.85
C SER A 274 0.20 17.29 -3.72
N LEU A 275 -0.43 16.79 -4.77
CA LEU A 275 -1.80 16.27 -4.75
C LEU A 275 -1.78 14.77 -5.08
N SER A 276 -2.44 13.95 -4.28
CA SER A 276 -2.44 12.49 -4.42
C SER A 276 -3.77 11.99 -5.00
N VAL A 277 -3.72 10.86 -5.73
CA VAL A 277 -4.75 10.45 -6.69
C VAL A 277 -4.68 8.91 -7.00
N PHE A 278 -5.79 8.12 -7.09
CA PHE A 278 -5.83 6.64 -7.38
C PHE A 278 -7.02 6.04 -8.25
N SER A 279 -7.17 6.35 -9.56
CA SER A 279 -8.43 6.25 -10.35
C SER A 279 -8.74 4.93 -11.05
N ARG A 280 -9.98 4.79 -11.57
CA ARG A 280 -10.23 4.27 -12.95
C ARG A 280 -10.19 5.40 -13.98
N ASN A 281 -9.57 5.18 -15.13
CA ASN A 281 -9.44 6.17 -16.20
C ASN A 281 -9.87 5.58 -17.55
N PRO A 282 -11.08 5.91 -18.05
CA PRO A 282 -11.55 5.47 -19.36
C PRO A 282 -10.91 6.35 -20.44
N VAL A 283 -9.75 5.94 -20.96
CA VAL A 283 -8.92 6.80 -21.83
C VAL A 283 -9.55 7.10 -23.20
N ALA A 284 -10.62 6.39 -23.58
CA ALA A 284 -11.43 6.65 -24.77
C ALA A 284 -12.46 7.78 -24.59
N GLU A 285 -12.73 8.24 -23.36
CA GLU A 285 -13.71 9.30 -23.11
C GLU A 285 -13.10 10.71 -23.24
N ARG A 286 -13.87 11.66 -23.79
CA ARG A 286 -13.37 13.00 -24.18
C ARG A 286 -13.08 13.92 -22.98
N ARG A 287 -13.80 13.75 -21.87
CA ARG A 287 -13.55 14.44 -20.60
C ARG A 287 -13.54 13.38 -19.52
N ARG A 288 -12.42 13.23 -18.82
CA ARG A 288 -12.20 12.15 -17.86
C ARG A 288 -12.15 12.75 -16.48
N GLU A 289 -13.13 12.41 -15.65
CA GLU A 289 -13.22 12.86 -14.26
C GLU A 289 -12.47 11.87 -13.36
N MET A 290 -11.52 12.38 -12.59
CA MET A 290 -10.67 11.61 -11.68
C MET A 290 -10.50 12.43 -10.40
N ALA A 291 -10.91 11.93 -9.23
CA ALA A 291 -11.05 12.74 -8.02
C ALA A 291 -9.76 12.88 -7.18
N VAL A 292 -9.46 14.10 -6.70
CA VAL A 292 -8.34 14.39 -5.80
C VAL A 292 -8.62 13.93 -4.38
N VAL A 293 -7.60 13.31 -3.77
CA VAL A 293 -7.76 12.41 -2.61
C VAL A 293 -7.08 12.92 -1.38
N GLY A 294 -6.16 13.86 -1.55
CA GLY A 294 -5.36 14.43 -0.49
C GLY A 294 -4.15 15.12 -1.11
N GLY A 295 -3.19 15.41 -0.26
CA GLY A 295 -1.97 16.06 -0.70
C GLY A 295 -0.99 16.28 0.44
N ARG A 296 0.14 16.88 0.11
CA ARG A 296 1.28 17.14 1.00
C ARG A 296 1.70 18.60 0.90
N GLY A 297 2.58 19.06 1.80
CA GLY A 297 2.99 20.47 1.86
C GLY A 297 1.82 21.41 2.20
N LEU A 298 1.51 22.34 1.29
CA LEU A 298 0.36 23.25 1.40
C LEU A 298 -0.99 22.58 1.08
N PHE A 299 -1.00 21.40 0.46
CA PHE A 299 -2.22 20.64 0.11
C PHE A 299 -2.56 19.52 1.11
N ARG A 300 -2.08 19.61 2.36
CA ARG A 300 -2.28 18.61 3.43
C ARG A 300 -3.77 18.38 3.78
N ARG A 301 -4.39 17.38 3.13
CA ARG A 301 -5.83 17.01 3.22
C ARG A 301 -6.72 17.70 2.17
N ALA A 302 -6.17 18.00 0.99
CA ALA A 302 -6.96 18.54 -0.13
C ALA A 302 -7.95 17.51 -0.70
N GLU A 303 -9.21 17.88 -0.86
CA GLU A 303 -10.24 17.10 -1.58
C GLU A 303 -10.67 17.88 -2.83
N GLY A 304 -11.07 17.17 -3.89
CA GLY A 304 -11.47 17.84 -5.14
C GLY A 304 -11.54 16.92 -6.35
N THR A 305 -11.45 17.51 -7.54
CA THR A 305 -11.59 16.83 -8.82
C THR A 305 -10.53 17.28 -9.83
N VAL A 306 -9.95 16.31 -10.52
CA VAL A 306 -9.19 16.50 -11.76
C VAL A 306 -10.11 16.22 -12.94
N PHE A 307 -10.24 17.18 -13.85
CA PHE A 307 -10.75 16.93 -15.20
C PHE A 307 -9.56 16.82 -16.16
N VAL A 308 -9.38 15.65 -16.78
CA VAL A 308 -8.30 15.41 -17.73
C VAL A 308 -8.81 15.41 -19.18
N THR A 309 -8.21 16.28 -19.98
CA THR A 309 -8.44 16.39 -21.43
C THR A 309 -7.19 15.94 -22.18
N THR A 310 -7.35 15.11 -23.21
CA THR A 310 -6.25 14.71 -24.09
C THR A 310 -6.05 15.76 -25.18
N HIS A 311 -4.92 16.47 -25.17
CA HIS A 311 -4.53 17.39 -26.25
C HIS A 311 -3.89 16.64 -27.42
N PHE A 312 -3.02 15.69 -27.11
CA PHE A 312 -2.29 14.89 -28.09
C PHE A 312 -2.13 13.46 -27.58
N VAL A 313 -2.13 12.49 -28.51
CA VAL A 313 -1.75 11.10 -28.23
C VAL A 313 -1.27 10.43 -29.52
N ASN A 314 -0.17 9.70 -29.43
CA ASN A 314 0.30 8.77 -30.46
C ASN A 314 0.92 7.51 -29.80
N PHE A 315 1.59 6.65 -30.57
CA PHE A 315 2.24 5.43 -30.07
C PHE A 315 3.50 5.67 -29.21
N THR A 316 3.94 6.92 -29.06
CA THR A 316 5.17 7.30 -28.33
C THR A 316 4.85 8.08 -27.05
N TYR A 317 3.94 9.05 -27.11
CA TYR A 317 3.55 9.86 -25.96
C TYR A 317 2.12 10.40 -26.06
N ALA A 318 1.64 10.94 -24.95
CA ALA A 318 0.41 11.72 -24.86
C ALA A 318 0.69 13.04 -24.14
N VAL A 319 -0.06 14.09 -24.47
CA VAL A 319 -0.08 15.36 -23.75
C VAL A 319 -1.47 15.53 -23.16
N LEU A 320 -1.54 15.64 -21.84
CA LEU A 320 -2.78 15.69 -21.07
C LEU A 320 -2.87 17.00 -20.31
N GLU A 321 -3.97 17.73 -20.47
CA GLU A 321 -4.30 18.88 -19.62
C GLU A 321 -5.03 18.38 -18.38
N TYR A 322 -4.55 18.83 -17.21
CA TYR A 322 -5.13 18.58 -15.90
C TYR A 322 -5.74 19.88 -15.37
N ASN A 323 -7.06 20.06 -15.48
CA ASN A 323 -7.74 21.09 -14.70
C ASN A 323 -8.03 20.51 -13.31
N VAL A 324 -7.52 21.15 -12.25
CA VAL A 324 -7.51 20.61 -10.88
C VAL A 324 -8.23 21.57 -9.93
N GLU A 325 -9.46 21.21 -9.56
CA GLU A 325 -10.30 21.96 -8.63
C GLU A 325 -10.20 21.32 -7.24
N VAL A 326 -9.52 21.97 -6.29
CA VAL A 326 -9.26 21.42 -4.95
C VAL A 326 -9.56 22.41 -3.83
N VAL A 327 -10.13 21.91 -2.73
CA VAL A 327 -10.36 22.68 -1.50
C VAL A 327 -9.16 22.52 -0.57
N HIS A 328 -8.55 23.63 -0.18
CA HIS A 328 -7.46 23.68 0.79
C HIS A 328 -7.46 25.05 1.53
N PRO A 329 -7.23 25.09 2.85
CA PRO A 329 -6.87 26.29 3.61
C PRO A 329 -5.34 26.55 3.63
#